data_AF-A0A972K969-F1
#
_entry.id   AF-A0A972K969-F1
#
_cell.length_a   1.000
_cell.length_b   1.000
_cell.length_c   1.000
_cell.angle_alpha   90.00
_cell.angle_beta   90.00
_cell.angle_gamma   90.00
#
_symmetry.space_group_name_H-M   'P 1'
#
loop_
_entity.id
_entity.type
_entity.pdbx_description
1 polymer ?
#
loop_
_entity_poly.entity_id
_entity_poly.type
_entity_poly.pdbx_seq_one_letter_code
_entity_poly.pdbx_strand_id
1 'polypeptide(L)' 'MRRSIIEELKLGEEIDEVVRRKLSSYSKKLVEGSPEWEVLYKKFFKEEEKRRGRDI' A
#
# COMPACT_ATOMS: atom_id res chain seq x y z
N MET A 1 16.41 -17.18 -14.33
CA MET A 1 15.85 -16.85 -13.00
C MET A 1 16.10 -15.36 -12.72
N ARG A 2 15.23 -14.47 -13.23
CA ARG A 2 15.39 -13.00 -13.11
C ARG A 2 14.07 -12.20 -13.19
N ARG A 3 12.92 -12.88 -13.28
CA ARG A 3 11.60 -12.22 -13.43
C ARG A 3 10.99 -11.78 -12.10
N SER A 4 11.29 -12.50 -11.02
CA SER A 4 10.59 -12.34 -9.74
C SER A 4 10.82 -10.98 -9.07
N ILE A 5 12.03 -10.41 -9.10
CA ILE A 5 12.29 -9.13 -8.41
C ILE A 5 11.51 -7.97 -9.05
N ILE A 6 11.42 -7.95 -10.38
CA ILE A 6 10.71 -6.89 -11.11
C ILE A 6 9.20 -6.99 -10.88
N GLU A 7 8.66 -8.22 -10.85
CA GLU A 7 7.24 -8.46 -10.58
C GLU A 7 6.88 -8.09 -9.14
N GLU A 8 7.75 -8.41 -8.17
CA GLU A 8 7.56 -8.01 -6.77
C GLU A 8 7.56 -6.49 -6.59
N LEU A 9 8.50 -5.78 -7.22
CA LEU A 9 8.58 -4.32 -7.19
C LEU A 9 7.33 -3.68 -7.78
N LYS A 10 6.91 -4.11 -8.98
CA LYS A 10 5.70 -3.58 -9.65
C LYS A 10 4.44 -3.79 -8.82
N LEU A 11 4.30 -4.98 -8.22
CA LEU A 11 3.16 -5.25 -7.35
C LEU A 11 3.20 -4.38 -6.09
N GLY A 12 4.37 -4.08 -5.53
CA GLY A 12 4.53 -3.15 -4.42
C GLY A 12 4.09 -1.72 -4.80
N GLU A 13 4.50 -1.25 -5.97
CA GLU A 13 4.08 0.05 -6.53
C GLU A 13 2.56 0.11 -6.75
N GLU A 14 1.95 -0.95 -7.28
CA GLU A 14 0.50 -1.03 -7.44
C GLU A 14 -0.26 -0.98 -6.11
N ILE A 15 0.25 -1.65 -5.07
CA ILE A 15 -0.36 -1.62 -3.74
C ILE A 15 -0.25 -0.21 -3.16
N ASP A 16 0.93 0.41 -3.25
CA ASP A 16 1.15 1.79 -2.80
C ASP A 16 0.15 2.75 -3.45
N GLU A 17 -0.02 2.67 -4.77
CA GLU A 17 -0.94 3.55 -5.50
C GLU A 17 -2.39 3.36 -5.04
N VAL A 18 -2.83 2.11 -4.84
CA VAL A 18 -4.18 1.81 -4.35
C VAL A 18 -4.38 2.35 -2.93
N VAL A 19 -3.40 2.16 -2.04
CA VAL A 19 -3.47 2.65 -0.66
C VAL A 19 -3.48 4.18 -0.61
N ARG A 20 -2.59 4.84 -1.36
CA ARG A 20 -2.54 6.30 -1.45
C ARG A 20 -3.85 6.89 -1.99
N ARG A 21 -4.40 6.32 -3.06
CA ARG A 21 -5.72 6.72 -3.59
C ARG A 21 -6.81 6.53 -2.53
N LYS A 22 -6.83 5.39 -1.83
CA LYS A 22 -7.77 5.12 -0.76
C LYS A 22 -7.67 6.17 0.35
N LEU A 23 -6.47 6.47 0.85
CA LEU A 23 -6.24 7.49 1.87
C LEU A 23 -6.63 8.89 1.41
N SER A 24 -6.35 9.24 0.16
CA SER A 24 -6.74 10.53 -0.42
C SER A 24 -8.26 10.72 -0.51
N SER A 25 -9.02 9.62 -0.57
CA SER A 25 -10.49 9.66 -0.62
C SER A 25 -11.15 9.92 0.74
N TYR A 26 -10.40 9.86 1.85
CA TYR A 26 -10.94 10.16 3.17
C TYR A 26 -11.26 11.65 3.28
N SER A 27 -12.47 11.97 3.75
CA SER A 27 -12.92 13.36 3.94
C SER A 27 -12.14 14.10 5.03
N LYS A 28 -11.36 13.39 5.85
CA LYS A 28 -10.48 13.97 6.86
C LYS A 28 -9.19 14.44 6.19
N LYS A 29 -8.67 15.61 6.55
CA LYS A 29 -7.32 16.06 6.15
C LYS A 29 -6.27 15.12 6.74
N LEU A 30 -6.05 13.98 6.08
CA LEU A 30 -4.91 13.11 6.34
C LEU A 30 -3.74 13.72 5.59
N VAL A 31 -2.79 14.28 6.34
CA VAL A 31 -1.57 14.82 5.77
C VAL A 31 -0.64 13.64 5.48
N GLU A 32 -0.21 13.50 4.23
CA GLU A 32 0.75 12.47 3.87
C GLU A 32 2.04 12.62 4.69
N GLY A 33 2.53 11.50 5.23
CA GLY A 33 3.66 11.48 6.16
C GLY A 33 3.33 11.87 7.62
N SER A 34 2.07 12.18 7.96
CA SER A 34 1.67 12.33 9.36
C SER A 34 1.62 10.97 10.07
N PRO A 35 1.77 10.90 11.41
CA PRO A 35 1.68 9.64 12.14
C PRO A 35 0.38 8.86 11.89
N GLU A 36 -0.75 9.56 11.77
CA GLU A 36 -2.05 8.96 11.49
C GLU A 36 -2.13 8.41 10.08
N TRP A 37 -1.57 9.14 9.11
CA TRP A 37 -1.49 8.69 7.72
C TRP A 37 -0.60 7.45 7.62
N GLU A 38 0.56 7.44 8.27
CA GLU A 38 1.49 6.31 8.29
C GLU A 38 0.87 5.05 8.90
N VAL A 39 0.12 5.19 9.99
CA VAL A 39 -0.58 4.07 10.63
C VAL A 39 -1.63 3.47 9.69
N LEU A 40 -2.43 4.33 9.04
CA LEU A 40 -3.46 3.88 8.10
C LEU A 40 -2.82 3.28 6.84
N TYR A 41 -1.76 3.89 6.33
CA TYR A 41 -0.99 3.41 5.18
C TYR A 41 -0.49 1.99 5.44
N LYS A 42 0.25 1.76 6.55
CA LYS A 42 0.76 0.42 6.91
C LYS A 42 -0.36 -0.61 7.05
N LYS A 43 -1.49 -0.21 7.64
CA LYS A 43 -2.66 -1.09 7.78
C LYS A 43 -3.20 -1.51 6.41
N PHE A 44 -3.49 -0.55 5.55
CA PHE A 44 -4.09 -0.83 4.23
C PHE A 44 -3.11 -1.52 3.29
N PHE A 45 -1.83 -1.19 3.35
CA PHE A 45 -0.78 -1.88 2.60
C PHE A 45 -0.75 -3.36 2.94
N LYS A 46 -0.72 -3.71 4.23
CA LYS A 46 -0.77 -5.10 4.69
C LYS A 46 -2.07 -5.82 4.31
N GLU A 47 -3.21 -5.12 4.36
CA GLU A 47 -4.49 -5.67 3.89
C GLU A 47 -4.45 -6.00 2.38
N GLU A 48 -3.90 -5.12 1.55
CA GLU A 48 -3.76 -5.34 0.10
C GLU A 48 -2.74 -6.43 -0.23
N GLU A 49 -1.63 -6.53 0.50
CA GLU A 49 -0.66 -7.62 0.39
C GLU A 49 -1.30 -8.98 0.68
N LYS A 50 -2.07 -9.05 1.78
CA LYS A 50 -2.81 -10.26 2.15
C LYS A 50 -3.86 -10.63 1.12
N ARG A 51 -4.60 -9.64 0.60
CA ARG A 51 -5.61 -9.83 -0.46
C ARG A 51 -5.02 -10.43 -1.73
N ARG A 52 -3.76 -10.08 -2.04
CA ARG A 52 -3.01 -10.61 -3.19
C ARG A 52 -2.27 -11.92 -2.89
N GLY A 53 -2.44 -12.48 -1.69
CA GLY A 53 -1.90 -13.80 -1.31
C GLY A 53 -0.43 -13.80 -0.89
N ARG A 54 0.12 -12.66 -0.44
CA ARG A 54 1.52 -12.51 -0.01
C ARG A 54 1.74 -12.45 1.51
N ASP A 55 0.78 -12.94 2.30
CA ASP A 55 0.98 -13.21 3.74
C ASP A 55 1.90 -14.44 3.84
N ILE A 56 3.23 -14.20 3.85
CA ILE A 56 4.29 -15.21 4.05
C ILE A 56 5.05 -14.87 5.32
#